data_AF-A0A7W0SHS8-F1
#
_entry.id   AF-A0A7W0SHS8-F1
#
_cell.length_a   1.000
_cell.length_b   1.000
_cell.length_c   1.000
_cell.angle_alpha   90.00
_cell.angle_beta   90.00
_cell.angle_gamma   90.00
#
_symmetry.space_group_name_H-M   'P 1'
#
loop_
_entity.id
_entity.type
_entity.pdbx_description
1 polymer ?
#
loop_
_entity_poly.entity_id
_entity_poly.type
_entity_poly.pdbx_seq_one_letter_code
_entity_poly.pdbx_strand_id
1 'polypeptide(L)'
;MSLREVLQALVTSEPFERLLLERARPIVARADAGHDFLLGGLAVALDAPLMVVTPGPREAEELASEIGAYLGSEAVALLPAWDALPY
;
A
#
# COMPACT_ATOMS: atom_id res chain seq x y z
N MET A 1 -14.52 10.50 -12.21
CA MET A 1 -13.51 10.50 -11.14
C MET A 1 -12.56 9.34 -11.42
N SER A 2 -11.29 9.63 -11.69
CA SER A 2 -10.27 8.59 -11.92
C SER A 2 -9.83 7.97 -10.58
N LEU A 3 -9.30 6.74 -10.60
CA LEU A 3 -8.77 6.10 -9.39
C LEU A 3 -7.68 6.93 -8.71
N ARG A 4 -6.89 7.67 -9.50
CA ARG A 4 -5.88 8.59 -8.98
C ARG A 4 -6.47 9.80 -8.26
N GLU A 5 -7.61 10.31 -8.71
CA GLU A 5 -8.33 11.38 -8.00
C GLU A 5 -8.90 10.88 -6.67
N VAL A 6 -9.26 9.59 -6.56
CA VAL A 6 -9.70 9.00 -5.29
C VAL A 6 -8.54 8.97 -4.29
N LEU A 7 -7.33 8.61 -4.73
CA LEU A 7 -6.14 8.68 -3.88
C LEU A 7 -5.86 10.10 -3.40
N GLN A 8 -5.97 11.09 -4.27
CA GLN A 8 -5.78 12.49 -3.88
C GLN A 8 -6.77 12.92 -2.79
N ALA A 9 -8.03 12.52 -2.90
CA ALA A 9 -9.02 12.79 -1.85
C ALA A 9 -8.62 12.20 -0.49
N LEU A 10 -8.07 10.97 -0.47
CA LEU A 10 -7.54 10.35 0.75
C LEU A 10 -6.37 11.13 1.33
N VAL A 11 -5.36 11.45 0.50
CA VAL A 11 -4.13 12.11 0.95
C VAL A 11 -4.42 13.49 1.56
N THR A 12 -5.46 14.17 1.08
CA THR A 12 -5.91 15.47 1.62
C THR A 12 -6.85 15.37 2.83
N SER A 13 -7.18 14.16 3.30
CA SER A 13 -8.15 13.97 4.38
C SER A 13 -7.50 14.11 5.76
N GLU A 14 -8.21 14.74 6.71
CA GLU A 14 -7.76 14.90 8.10
C GLU A 14 -7.36 13.56 8.77
N PRO A 15 -8.12 12.45 8.61
CA PRO A 15 -7.71 11.17 9.20
C PRO A 15 -6.37 10.66 8.68
N PHE A 16 -6.08 10.88 7.41
CA PHE A 16 -4.83 10.46 6.78
C PHE A 16 -3.66 11.36 7.22
N GLU A 17 -3.87 12.68 7.33
CA GLU A 17 -2.88 13.59 7.91
C GLU A 17 -2.52 13.20 9.35
N ARG A 18 -3.52 12.89 10.19
CA ARG A 18 -3.29 12.39 11.56
C ARG A 18 -2.48 11.09 11.58
N LEU A 19 -2.71 10.17 10.64
CA LEU A 19 -1.91 8.96 10.50
C LEU A 19 -0.44 9.27 10.19
N LEU A 20 -0.17 10.22 9.29
CA LEU A 20 1.20 10.61 8.93
C LEU A 20 1.94 11.30 10.09
N LEU A 21 1.22 12.09 10.90
CA LEU A 21 1.77 12.79 12.05
C LEU A 21 2.00 11.90 13.27
N GLU A 22 1.40 10.71 13.31
CA GLU A 22 1.57 9.75 14.41
C GLU A 22 3.05 9.39 14.58
N ARG A 23 3.51 9.43 15.83
CA ARG A 23 4.91 9.17 16.24
C ARG A 23 5.09 7.79 16.86
N ALA A 24 4.02 7.16 17.36
CA ALA A 24 4.07 5.82 17.94
C ALA A 24 4.49 4.78 16.89
N ARG A 25 5.42 3.88 17.24
CA ARG A 25 5.88 2.80 16.36
C ARG A 25 5.93 1.47 17.12
N PRO A 26 5.36 0.37 16.57
CA PRO A 26 4.63 0.31 15.29
C PRO A 26 3.24 0.98 15.36
N ILE A 27 2.76 1.51 14.23
CA ILE A 27 1.34 1.88 14.09
C ILE A 27 0.59 0.58 13.82
N VAL A 28 -0.35 0.23 14.69
CA VAL A 28 -1.21 -0.95 14.53
C VAL A 28 -2.60 -0.47 14.13
N ALA A 29 -3.05 -0.93 12.97
CA ALA A 29 -4.37 -0.62 12.45
C ALA A 29 -5.06 -1.91 11.98
N ARG A 30 -6.39 -1.88 11.97
CA ARG A 30 -7.22 -2.92 11.37
C ARG A 30 -8.08 -2.25 10.31
N ALA A 31 -8.06 -2.82 9.11
CA ALA A 31 -8.96 -2.45 8.03
C ALA A 31 -9.71 -3.71 7.62
N ASP A 32 -11.04 -3.66 7.59
CA ASP A 32 -11.85 -4.76 7.06
C ASP A 32 -11.85 -4.74 5.51
N ALA A 33 -11.52 -3.59 4.89
CA ALA A 33 -11.30 -3.41 3.44
C ALA A 33 -10.46 -2.14 3.18
N GLY A 34 -9.93 -1.98 1.96
CA GLY A 34 -9.28 -0.74 1.51
C GLY A 34 -7.81 -0.56 1.93
N HIS A 35 -7.11 -1.66 2.20
CA HIS A 35 -5.69 -1.61 2.56
C HIS A 35 -4.81 -1.25 1.36
N ASP A 36 -5.15 -1.72 0.16
CA ASP A 36 -4.65 -1.30 -1.15
C ASP A 36 -4.74 0.22 -1.34
N PHE A 37 -5.91 0.79 -1.04
CA PHE A 37 -6.18 2.22 -1.16
C PHE A 37 -5.32 3.04 -0.19
N LEU A 38 -5.20 2.58 1.06
CA LEU A 38 -4.35 3.22 2.06
C LEU A 38 -2.87 3.16 1.67
N LEU A 39 -2.38 2.01 1.21
CA LEU A 39 -0.99 1.83 0.78
C LEU A 39 -0.66 2.67 -0.46
N GLY A 40 -1.57 2.72 -1.44
CA GLY A 40 -1.46 3.62 -2.59
C GLY A 40 -1.40 5.09 -2.17
N GLY A 41 -2.22 5.49 -1.18
CA GLY A 41 -2.19 6.83 -0.60
C GLY A 41 -0.88 7.13 0.11
N LEU A 42 -0.35 6.18 0.90
CA LEU A 42 0.94 6.31 1.58
C LEU A 42 2.09 6.49 0.59
N ALA A 43 2.11 5.72 -0.50
CA ALA A 43 3.14 5.85 -1.53
C ALA A 43 3.11 7.24 -2.19
N VAL A 44 1.92 7.75 -2.50
CA VAL A 44 1.74 9.11 -3.07
C VAL A 44 2.15 10.20 -2.07
N ALA A 45 1.75 10.07 -0.81
CA ALA A 45 1.94 11.12 0.19
C ALA A 45 3.38 11.22 0.70
N LEU A 46 4.06 10.07 0.83
CA LEU A 46 5.45 10.02 1.29
C LEU A 46 6.45 10.35 0.18
N ASP A 47 6.00 10.30 -1.09
CA ASP A 47 6.86 10.43 -2.28
C ASP A 47 8.13 9.57 -2.16
N ALA A 48 7.96 8.35 -1.67
CA ALA A 48 9.04 7.45 -1.29
C ALA A 48 8.67 5.98 -1.57
N PRO A 49 9.65 5.11 -1.88
CA PRO A 49 9.40 3.68 -2.05
C PRO A 49 8.86 3.04 -0.78
N LEU A 50 7.86 2.17 -0.93
CA LEU A 50 7.31 1.36 0.15
C LEU A 50 7.67 -0.11 -0.03
N MET A 51 8.17 -0.74 1.04
CA MET A 51 8.28 -2.20 1.12
C MET A 51 7.07 -2.72 1.89
N VAL A 52 6.19 -3.44 1.18
CA VAL A 52 5.00 -4.06 1.76
C VAL A 52 5.26 -5.56 1.91
N VAL A 53 4.99 -6.09 3.10
CA VAL A 53 5.14 -7.51 3.41
C VAL A 53 3.76 -8.09 3.67
N THR A 54 3.41 -9.13 2.92
CA THR A 54 2.15 -9.88 3.08
C THR A 54 2.42 -11.26 3.67
N PRO A 55 1.39 -11.98 4.15
CA PRO A 55 1.56 -13.33 4.70
C PRO A 55 2.10 -14.37 3.71
N GLY A 56 1.88 -14.17 2.41
CA GLY A 56 2.29 -15.13 1.39
C GLY A 56 2.29 -14.57 -0.04
N PRO A 57 2.75 -15.38 -1.03
CA PRO A 57 2.87 -14.96 -2.42
C PRO A 57 1.52 -14.57 -3.04
N ARG A 58 0.46 -15.31 -2.72
CA ARG A 58 -0.89 -15.03 -3.25
C ARG A 58 -1.37 -13.64 -2.84
N GLU A 59 -1.27 -13.32 -1.55
CA GLU A 59 -1.68 -12.03 -1.01
C GLU A 59 -0.80 -10.90 -1.57
N ALA A 60 0.49 -11.18 -1.84
CA ALA A 60 1.38 -10.21 -2.48
C ALA A 60 0.94 -9.90 -3.92
N GLU A 61 0.62 -10.93 -4.71
CA GLU A 61 0.18 -10.82 -6.10
C GLU A 61 -1.16 -10.08 -6.21
N GLU A 62 -2.14 -10.44 -5.38
CA GLU A 62 -3.44 -9.77 -5.31
C GLU A 62 -3.26 -8.28 -4.96
N LEU A 63 -2.51 -7.99 -3.90
CA LEU A 63 -2.27 -6.61 -3.46
C LEU A 63 -1.49 -5.78 -4.49
N ALA A 64 -0.53 -6.39 -5.19
CA ALA A 64 0.21 -5.70 -6.25
C ALA A 64 -0.69 -5.29 -7.42
N SER A 65 -1.62 -6.18 -7.81
CA SER A 65 -2.62 -5.87 -8.83
C SER A 65 -3.57 -4.76 -8.38
N GLU A 66 -4.03 -4.79 -7.12
CA GLU A 66 -4.94 -3.79 -6.56
C GLU A 66 -4.30 -2.41 -6.45
N ILE A 67 -3.08 -2.31 -5.89
CA ILE A 67 -2.34 -1.05 -5.82
C ILE A 67 -2.00 -0.54 -7.23
N GLY A 68 -1.60 -1.45 -8.14
CA GLY A 68 -1.30 -1.14 -9.53
C GLY A 68 -2.49 -0.52 -10.29
N ALA A 69 -3.73 -0.82 -9.89
CA ALA A 69 -4.92 -0.20 -10.47
C ALA A 69 -5.00 1.32 -10.21
N TYR A 70 -4.46 1.80 -9.07
CA TYR A 70 -4.43 3.24 -8.76
C TYR A 70 -3.16 3.94 -9.26
N LEU A 71 -1.99 3.30 -9.11
CA LEU A 71 -0.70 3.92 -9.37
C LEU A 71 -0.15 3.65 -10.79
N GLY A 72 -0.69 2.65 -11.48
CA GLY A 72 -0.15 2.07 -12.70
C GLY A 72 0.73 0.85 -12.41
N SER A 73 0.69 -0.15 -13.30
CA SER A 73 1.44 -1.42 -13.14
C SER A 73 2.94 -1.22 -12.98
N GLU A 74 3.50 -0.23 -13.66
CA GLU A 74 4.94 0.06 -13.64
C GLU A 74 5.42 0.65 -12.30
N ALA A 75 4.51 1.11 -11.44
CA ALA A 75 4.83 1.70 -10.15
C ALA A 75 4.88 0.66 -9.02
N VAL A 76 4.55 -0.60 -9.30
CA VAL A 76 4.51 -1.69 -8.31
C VAL A 76 5.32 -2.87 -8.82
N ALA A 77 6.22 -3.38 -7.98
CA ALA A 77 7.03 -4.55 -8.31
C ALA A 77 6.91 -5.60 -7.20
N LEU A 78 6.83 -6.86 -7.61
CA LEU A 78 6.90 -8.01 -6.70
C LEU A 78 8.36 -8.42 -6.50
N LEU A 79 8.72 -8.69 -5.25
CA LEU A 79 9.93 -9.44 -4.92
C LEU A 79 9.51 -10.91 -4.73
N PRO A 80 9.70 -11.78 -5.72
CA PRO A 80 9.20 -13.14 -5.65
C PRO A 80 9.93 -13.93 -4.56
N ALA A 81 9.17 -14.76 -3.85
CA ALA A 81 9.74 -15.75 -2.94
C ALA A 81 10.53 -16.80 -3.74
N TRP A 82 11.50 -17.44 -3.09
CA TRP A 82 12.15 -18.62 -3.68
C TRP A 82 11.19 -19.80 -3.66
N ASP A 83 11.13 -20.52 -4.77
CA ASP A 83 10.31 -21.74 -4.89
C ASP A 83 10.83 -22.88 -3.99
N ALA A 84 12.10 -22.81 -3.58
CA ALA A 84 12.74 -23.78 -2.70
C ALA A 84 12.83 -23.24 -1.26
N LEU A 85 12.61 -24.13 -0.29
CA LEU A 85 12.80 -23.81 1.12
C LEU A 85 14.31 -23.70 1.46
N PRO A 86 14.69 -22.81 2.40
CA PRO A 86 16.03 -22.79 2.94
C PRO A 86 16.37 -24.14 3.60
N TYR A 87 17.57 -24.63 3.33
CA TYR A 87 18.13 -25.90 3.82
C TYR A 87 18.33 -25.93 5.34
#